data_AF-A0A382WW43-F1
#
_entry.id   AF-A0A382WW43-F1
#
_cell.length_a   1.000
_cell.length_b   1.000
_cell.length_c   1.000
_cell.angle_alpha   90.00
_cell.angle_beta   90.00
_cell.angle_gamma   90.00
#
_symmetry.space_group_name_H-M   'P 1'
#
loop_
_entity.id
_entity.type
_entity.pdbx_description
1 polymer ?
#
loop_
_entity_poly.entity_id
_entity_poly.type
_entity_poly.pdbx_seq_one_letter_code
_entity_poly.pdbx_strand_id
1 'polypeptide(L)'
;MKIEKNKRYKIVQGRKEYCGTPESIIMDMSWWDRSRPEGDPGRVSNNAEYIQLVLHRLFLEESEMADINDECKLLSFLNDEDLIEIIEAD
;
A
#
# COMPACT_ATOMS: atom_id res chain seq x y z
N MET A 1 0.02 12.68 5.91
CA MET A 1 -1.13 13.35 5.21
C MET A 1 -2.45 12.63 5.57
N LYS A 2 -3.64 13.27 5.60
CA LYS A 2 -4.91 12.54 5.82
C LYS A 2 -5.53 12.09 4.49
N ILE A 3 -5.47 10.79 4.21
CA ILE A 3 -6.02 10.18 2.99
C ILE A 3 -7.47 9.74 3.22
N GLU A 4 -8.32 10.04 2.25
CA GLU A 4 -9.74 9.68 2.22
C GLU A 4 -10.02 8.54 1.24
N LYS A 5 -10.79 7.53 1.69
CA LYS A 5 -11.06 6.29 0.96
C LYS A 5 -11.64 6.46 -0.46
N ASN A 6 -12.49 7.47 -0.67
CA ASN A 6 -13.22 7.64 -1.93
C ASN A 6 -12.61 8.72 -2.84
N LYS A 7 -11.54 9.38 -2.39
CA LYS A 7 -10.86 10.42 -3.16
C LYS A 7 -9.80 9.80 -4.07
N ARG A 8 -9.49 10.47 -5.17
CA ARG A 8 -8.48 10.02 -6.13
C ARG A 8 -7.13 10.65 -5.80
N TYR A 9 -6.08 9.85 -6.00
CA TYR A 9 -4.70 10.26 -5.79
C TYR A 9 -3.84 9.76 -6.93
N LYS A 10 -2.72 10.45 -7.12
CA LYS A 10 -1.56 9.97 -7.86
C LYS A 10 -0.46 9.66 -6.85
N ILE A 11 0.10 8.46 -6.93
CA ILE A 11 1.25 8.03 -6.12
C ILE A 11 2.46 7.87 -7.02
N VAL A 12 3.57 8.48 -6.64
CA VAL A 12 4.85 8.33 -7.30
C VAL A 12 5.78 7.53 -6.40
N GLN A 13 6.26 6.39 -6.92
CA GLN A 13 7.25 5.54 -6.25
C GLN A 13 8.41 5.27 -7.21
N GLY A 14 9.46 6.10 -7.10
CA GLY A 14 10.58 6.07 -8.04
C GLY A 14 10.13 6.37 -9.47
N ARG A 15 10.16 5.35 -10.35
CA ARG A 15 9.72 5.47 -11.76
C ARG A 15 8.29 4.98 -12.02
N LYS A 16 7.62 4.45 -10.99
CA LYS A 16 6.25 3.95 -11.10
C LYS A 16 5.27 5.01 -10.63
N GLU A 17 4.16 5.09 -11.35
CA GLU A 17 3.04 5.94 -10.99
C GLU A 17 1.78 5.09 -10.87
N TYR A 18 0.96 5.36 -9.86
CA TYR A 18 -0.32 4.71 -9.64
C TYR A 18 -1.40 5.79 -9.47
N CYS A 19 -2.56 5.61 -10.08
CA CYS A 19 -3.62 6.61 -10.08
C CYS A 19 -4.97 5.98 -9.77
N GLY A 20 -5.68 6.49 -8.76
CA GLY A 20 -7.00 5.99 -8.40
C GLY A 20 -7.40 6.25 -6.96
N THR A 21 -8.38 5.52 -6.46
CA THR A 21 -8.69 5.48 -5.02
C THR A 21 -7.61 4.69 -4.27
N PRO A 22 -7.44 4.90 -2.96
CA PRO A 22 -6.54 4.10 -2.11
C PRO A 22 -6.66 2.59 -2.35
N GLU A 23 -7.89 2.07 -2.43
CA GLU A 23 -8.14 0.65 -2.72
C GLU A 23 -7.56 0.20 -4.06
N SER A 24 -7.85 0.94 -5.14
CA SER A 24 -7.36 0.62 -6.48
C SER A 24 -5.84 0.75 -6.60
N ILE A 25 -5.26 1.75 -5.95
CA ILE A 25 -3.81 1.96 -5.97
C ILE A 25 -3.11 0.80 -5.25
N ILE A 26 -3.57 0.39 -4.06
CA ILE A 26 -2.97 -0.76 -3.37
C ILE A 26 -3.18 -2.05 -4.16
N MET A 27 -4.32 -2.21 -4.82
CA MET A 27 -4.56 -3.33 -5.72
C MET A 27 -3.54 -3.37 -6.87
N ASP A 28 -3.22 -2.23 -7.48
CA ASP A 28 -2.23 -2.13 -8.55
C ASP A 28 -0.80 -2.33 -8.01
N MET A 29 -0.44 -1.76 -6.86
CA MET A 29 0.88 -1.95 -6.24
C MET A 29 1.14 -3.42 -5.90
N SER A 30 0.09 -4.14 -5.50
CA SER A 30 0.16 -5.55 -5.10
C SER A 30 0.13 -6.55 -6.25
N TRP A 31 0.09 -6.09 -7.52
CA TRP A 31 -0.06 -6.98 -8.69
C TRP A 31 0.97 -8.11 -8.73
N TRP A 32 2.24 -7.79 -8.44
CA TRP A 32 3.34 -8.76 -8.51
C TRP A 32 3.19 -9.82 -7.43
N ASP A 33 2.90 -9.40 -6.20
CA ASP A 33 2.75 -10.32 -5.07
C ASP A 33 1.49 -11.19 -5.23
N ARG A 34 0.42 -10.67 -5.83
CA ARG A 34 -0.78 -11.46 -6.19
C ARG A 34 -0.51 -12.48 -7.30
N SER A 35 0.43 -12.21 -8.19
CA SER A 35 0.77 -13.06 -9.33
C SER A 35 1.71 -14.21 -8.98
N ARG A 36 2.21 -14.27 -7.74
CA ARG A 36 3.14 -15.32 -7.29
C ARG A 36 2.47 -16.71 -7.29
N PRO A 37 3.25 -17.79 -7.50
CA PRO A 37 2.74 -19.16 -7.43
C PRO A 37 2.09 -19.49 -6.09
N GLU A 38 1.15 -20.43 -6.11
CA GLU A 38 0.54 -20.95 -4.89
C GLU A 38 1.61 -21.60 -3.99
N GLY A 39 1.55 -21.32 -2.68
CA GLY A 39 2.56 -21.75 -1.72
C GLY A 39 3.79 -20.84 -1.61
N ASP A 40 3.93 -19.80 -2.45
CA ASP A 40 4.97 -18.78 -2.26
C ASP A 40 4.64 -17.92 -1.03
N PRO A 41 5.58 -17.73 -0.08
CA PRO A 41 5.33 -16.97 1.15
C PRO A 41 5.07 -15.48 0.90
N GLY A 42 5.42 -14.95 -0.28
CA GLY A 42 5.09 -13.59 -0.68
C GLY A 42 3.77 -13.47 -1.43
N ARG A 43 3.04 -14.57 -1.69
CA ARG A 43 1.76 -14.53 -2.37
C ARG A 43 0.70 -13.90 -1.47
N VAL A 44 -0.06 -12.97 -2.03
CA VAL A 44 -1.19 -12.32 -1.34
C VAL A 44 -2.46 -12.41 -2.19
N SER A 45 -3.62 -12.48 -1.53
CA SER A 45 -4.92 -12.67 -2.18
C SER A 45 -5.79 -11.41 -2.16
N ASN A 46 -5.49 -10.48 -1.25
CA ASN A 46 -6.26 -9.26 -1.03
C ASN A 46 -5.36 -8.12 -0.52
N ASN A 47 -5.92 -6.91 -0.40
CA ASN A 47 -5.16 -5.74 0.04
C ASN A 47 -4.72 -5.84 1.50
N ALA A 48 -5.51 -6.46 2.38
CA ALA A 48 -5.16 -6.63 3.78
C ALA A 48 -3.89 -7.50 3.95
N GLU A 49 -3.82 -8.63 3.24
CA GLU A 49 -2.63 -9.48 3.19
C GLU A 49 -1.43 -8.73 2.60
N TYR A 50 -1.64 -7.92 1.56
CA TYR A 50 -0.58 -7.09 1.00
C TYR A 50 -0.07 -6.04 1.98
N ILE A 51 -0.95 -5.36 2.72
CA ILE A 51 -0.58 -4.38 3.75
C ILE A 51 0.34 -5.06 4.78
N GLN A 52 -0.06 -6.21 5.32
CA GLN A 52 0.75 -6.96 6.29
C GLN A 52 2.12 -7.35 5.70
N LEU A 53 2.16 -7.81 4.45
CA LEU A 53 3.40 -8.15 3.77
C LEU A 53 4.33 -6.94 3.61
N VAL A 54 3.81 -5.77 3.26
CA VAL A 54 4.62 -4.53 3.16
C VAL A 54 5.17 -4.13 4.51
N LEU A 55 4.34 -4.14 5.56
CA LEU A 55 4.78 -3.75 6.91
C LEU A 55 5.84 -4.71 7.45
N HIS A 56 5.70 -6.02 7.23
CA HIS A 56 6.74 -6.99 7.56
C HIS A 56 8.05 -6.74 6.81
N ARG A 57 7.99 -6.36 5.52
CA ARG A 57 9.18 -6.03 4.71
C ARG A 57 9.89 -4.77 5.18
N LEU A 58 9.17 -3.87 5.85
CA LEU A 58 9.71 -2.65 6.45
C LEU A 58 10.20 -2.86 7.89
N PHE A 59 10.13 -4.10 8.40
CA PHE A 59 10.60 -4.48 9.75
C PHE A 59 9.91 -3.70 10.88
N LEU A 60 8.63 -3.34 10.73
CA LEU A 60 7.85 -2.73 11.80
C LEU A 60 7.54 -3.73 12.91
N GLU A 61 7.45 -3.23 14.14
CA GLU A 61 7.02 -4.01 15.30
C GLU A 61 5.51 -4.32 15.22
N GLU A 62 5.08 -5.47 15.75
CA GLU A 62 3.67 -5.90 15.68
C GLU A 62 2.69 -4.85 16.24
N SER A 63 3.11 -4.10 17.25
CA SER A 63 2.30 -3.01 17.82
C SER A 63 2.04 -1.87 16.85
N GLU A 64 3.01 -1.53 15.99
CA GLU A 64 2.87 -0.48 14.99
C GLU A 64 2.07 -0.99 13.78
N MET A 65 2.25 -2.28 13.45
CA MET A 65 1.50 -2.94 12.37
C MET A 65 -0.01 -2.97 12.63
N ALA A 66 -0.42 -3.16 13.90
CA ALA A 66 -1.83 -3.23 14.28
C ALA A 66 -2.61 -1.95 13.94
N ASP A 67 -1.94 -0.80 13.98
CA ASP A 67 -2.55 0.49 13.69
C ASP A 67 -2.74 0.73 12.18
N ILE A 68 -1.92 0.09 11.33
CA ILE A 68 -1.94 0.22 9.87
C ILE A 68 -2.73 -0.94 9.24
N ASN A 69 -4.06 -0.79 9.23
CA ASN A 69 -4.99 -1.87 8.89
C ASN A 69 -5.90 -1.59 7.68
N ASP A 70 -5.69 -0.48 6.97
CA ASP A 70 -6.40 -0.14 5.73
C ASP A 70 -5.47 0.56 4.73
N GLU A 71 -5.94 0.68 3.49
CA GLU A 71 -5.17 1.25 2.39
C GLU A 71 -4.82 2.73 2.61
N CYS A 72 -5.72 3.51 3.22
CA CYS A 72 -5.48 4.93 3.47
C CYS A 72 -4.36 5.12 4.48
N LYS A 73 -4.36 4.30 5.54
CA LYS A 73 -3.31 4.32 6.56
C LYS A 73 -1.98 3.84 6.03
N LEU A 74 -1.96 2.76 5.25
CA LEU A 74 -0.71 2.30 4.63
C LEU A 74 -0.11 3.39 3.74
N LEU A 75 -0.91 4.00 2.88
CA LEU A 75 -0.44 5.06 2.00
C LEU A 75 0.03 6.30 2.78
N SER A 76 -0.68 6.68 3.83
CA SER A 76 -0.28 7.80 4.70
C SER A 76 1.06 7.50 5.37
N PHE A 77 1.23 6.30 5.92
CA PHE A 77 2.47 5.84 6.53
C PHE A 77 3.63 5.83 5.53
N LEU A 78 3.47 5.24 4.35
CA LEU A 78 4.51 5.20 3.33
C LEU A 78 4.92 6.60 2.86
N ASN A 79 3.99 7.55 2.81
CA ASN A 79 4.28 8.95 2.50
C ASN A 79 5.02 9.65 3.65
N ASP A 80 4.62 9.40 4.89
CA ASP A 80 5.24 9.99 6.07
C ASP A 80 6.68 9.44 6.29
N GLU A 81 6.97 8.23 5.81
CA GLU A 81 8.32 7.61 5.76
C GLU A 81 9.12 7.97 4.50
N ASP A 82 8.66 8.93 3.68
CA ASP A 82 9.30 9.37 2.43
C ASP A 82 9.55 8.23 1.40
N LEU A 83 8.80 7.12 1.47
CA LEU A 83 8.91 5.97 0.56
C LEU A 83 8.12 6.16 -0.73
N ILE A 84 7.10 7.03 -0.71
CA ILE A 84 6.27 7.43 -1.83
C ILE A 84 5.93 8.92 -1.72
N GLU A 85 5.60 9.53 -2.85
CA GLU A 85 4.97 10.86 -2.90
C GLU A 85 3.49 10.71 -3.26
N ILE A 86 2.61 11.42 -2.53
CA ILE A 86 1.18 11.42 -2.78
C ILE A 86 0.70 12.80 -3.22
N ILE A 87 0.02 12.83 -4.35
CA ILE A 87 -0.54 14.04 -4.95
C ILE A 87 -2.05 13.83 -5.08
N GLU A 88 -2.85 14.78 -4.62
CA GLU A 88 -4.29 14.74 -4.85
C GLU A 88 -4.60 14.86 -6.35
N ALA A 89 -5.50 14.00 -6.84
CA ALA A 89 -5.93 14.00 -8.22
C ALA A 89 -7.44 14.24 -8.31
N ASP A 90 -7.86 14.92 -9.37
CA ASP A 90 -9.27 15.14 -9.70
C ASP A 90 -9.98 13.85 -10.15
#